data_AF-A0A7G7BM12-F1
#
_entry.id   AF-A0A7G7BM12-F1
#
_cell.length_a   1.000
_cell.length_b   1.000
_cell.length_c   1.000
_cell.angle_alpha   90.00
_cell.angle_beta   90.00
_cell.angle_gamma   90.00
#
_symmetry.space_group_name_H-M   'P 1'
#
loop_
_entity.id
_entity.type
_entity.pdbx_description
1 polymer ?
#
loop_
_entity_poly.entity_id
_entity_poly.type
_entity_poly.pdbx_seq_one_letter_code
_entity_poly.pdbx_strand_id
1 'polypeptide(L)'
;MAWLPTASPRRALALNRVAVTPGGDRLVLCDGHRLIATDAALTRALAAAAVPQEHADVSGPIFADDDLLVTAGNHGGLTLWRLDELGLEPVARRDTVRLSELFAVPEWGVVGGKAGSEARIHFFDPANGLAPVAGPAAVVGDGGRLKAVMTAPNGRYVVYSGRLDAGEPIGRRSFAWLTRIHDLHHPGAILQNPLGALAAPQLDALSHATAASFQQRDLFRLACTLGCRP
;
A
#
# COMPACT_ATOMS: atom_id res chain seq x y z
N MET A 1 -37.57 18.28 -36.06
CA MET A 1 -36.10 18.48 -36.01
C MET A 1 -35.72 18.59 -34.53
N ALA A 2 -35.45 17.46 -33.88
CA ALA A 2 -35.24 17.39 -32.44
C ALA A 2 -33.74 17.22 -32.16
N TRP A 3 -33.18 18.16 -31.41
CA TRP A 3 -31.80 18.11 -30.92
C TRP A 3 -31.73 17.11 -29.75
N LEU A 4 -30.98 16.02 -29.92
CA LEU A 4 -30.56 15.16 -28.82
C LEU A 4 -29.40 15.83 -28.08
N PRO A 5 -29.40 15.86 -26.73
CA PRO A 5 -28.26 16.37 -25.99
C PRO A 5 -27.09 15.39 -26.14
N THR A 6 -25.97 15.91 -26.64
CA THR A 6 -24.68 15.23 -26.69
C THR A 6 -24.26 14.85 -25.27
N ALA A 7 -24.30 13.54 -24.97
CA ALA A 7 -23.69 12.99 -23.77
C ALA A 7 -22.19 13.34 -23.78
N SER A 8 -21.76 14.14 -22.80
CA SER A 8 -20.34 14.45 -22.59
C SER A 8 -19.57 13.16 -22.29
N PRO A 9 -18.52 12.80 -23.06
CA PRO A 9 -17.65 11.70 -22.72
C PRO A 9 -16.61 12.19 -21.72
N ARG A 10 -16.99 12.31 -20.43
CA ARG A 10 -16.06 12.46 -19.32
C ARG A 10 -16.44 11.56 -18.16
N ARG A 11 -16.32 10.24 -18.37
CA ARG A 11 -16.26 9.24 -17.30
C ARG A 11 -15.29 8.12 -17.69
N ALA A 12 -14.01 8.46 -17.74
CA ALA A 12 -12.90 7.53 -17.51
C ALA A 12 -12.11 8.18 -16.36
N LEU A 13 -11.82 7.56 -15.22
CA LEU A 13 -11.51 6.16 -14.94
C LEU A 13 -12.34 5.61 -13.77
N ALA A 14 -12.74 4.34 -13.87
CA ALA A 14 -13.17 3.57 -12.72
C ALA A 14 -11.95 3.37 -11.79
N LEU A 15 -11.77 4.28 -10.83
CA LEU A 15 -10.86 4.08 -9.70
C LEU A 15 -11.37 2.88 -8.89
N ASN A 16 -10.48 1.95 -8.53
CA ASN A 16 -10.76 0.76 -7.71
C ASN A 16 -11.90 1.03 -6.72
N ARG A 17 -13.05 0.38 -6.93
CA ARG A 17 -14.24 0.44 -6.05
C ARG A 17 -14.36 -0.79 -5.17
N VAL A 18 -13.33 -1.63 -5.18
CA VAL A 18 -13.27 -2.91 -4.50
C VAL A 18 -11.91 -3.01 -3.83
N ALA A 19 -11.90 -3.41 -2.57
CA ALA A 19 -10.71 -3.82 -1.84
C ALA A 19 -10.89 -5.25 -1.37
N VAL A 20 -9.85 -6.06 -1.38
CA VAL A 20 -9.86 -7.45 -0.89
C VAL A 20 -8.87 -7.52 0.27
N THR A 21 -9.23 -8.24 1.35
CA THR A 21 -8.32 -8.45 2.47
C THR A 21 -7.08 -9.24 2.03
N PRO A 22 -5.94 -9.10 2.72
CA PRO A 22 -4.78 -9.94 2.48
C PRO A 22 -5.06 -11.44 2.53
N GLY A 23 -5.91 -11.87 3.47
CA GLY A 23 -6.38 -13.25 3.55
C GLY A 23 -7.26 -13.70 2.36
N GLY A 24 -7.83 -12.77 1.59
CA GLY A 24 -8.70 -13.07 0.44
C GLY A 24 -10.09 -13.59 0.83
N ASP A 25 -10.45 -13.51 2.10
CA ASP A 25 -11.68 -14.04 2.69
C ASP A 25 -12.81 -12.99 2.75
N ARG A 26 -12.45 -11.70 2.69
CA ARG A 26 -13.37 -10.57 2.78
C ARG A 26 -13.05 -9.53 1.70
N LEU A 27 -14.05 -8.75 1.33
CA LEU A 27 -13.88 -7.61 0.44
C LEU A 27 -14.81 -6.45 0.84
N VAL A 28 -14.41 -5.24 0.44
CA VAL A 28 -15.20 -4.01 0.63
C VAL A 28 -15.51 -3.40 -0.72
N LEU A 29 -16.80 -3.16 -0.97
CA LEU A 29 -17.32 -2.44 -2.13
C LEU A 29 -17.57 -0.98 -1.75
N CYS A 30 -17.23 -0.05 -2.65
CA CYS A 30 -17.39 1.39 -2.44
C CYS A 30 -18.10 2.04 -3.63
N ASP A 31 -19.22 2.73 -3.37
CA ASP A 31 -19.91 3.53 -4.40
C ASP A 31 -19.49 5.02 -4.39
N GLY A 32 -18.56 5.39 -3.52
CA GLY A 32 -18.10 6.75 -3.27
C GLY A 32 -18.69 7.35 -2.00
N HIS A 33 -19.88 6.95 -1.60
CA HIS A 33 -20.59 7.49 -0.42
C HIS A 33 -20.90 6.43 0.63
N ARG A 34 -20.79 5.15 0.27
CA ARG A 34 -21.01 4.00 1.14
C ARG A 34 -19.91 2.98 0.93
N LEU A 35 -19.58 2.32 2.04
CA LEU A 35 -18.72 1.15 2.09
C LEU A 35 -19.59 -0.04 2.50
N ILE A 36 -19.46 -1.16 1.79
CA ILE A 36 -20.15 -2.40 2.11
C ILE A 36 -19.10 -3.50 2.21
N ALA A 37 -18.90 -4.01 3.42
CA ALA A 37 -18.04 -5.16 3.69
C ALA A 37 -18.84 -6.46 3.52
N THR A 38 -18.22 -7.46 2.92
CA THR A 38 -18.84 -8.75 2.62
C THR A 38 -17.77 -9.84 2.63
N ASP A 39 -18.18 -11.11 2.79
CA ASP A 39 -17.28 -12.22 2.48
C ASP A 39 -16.89 -12.21 1.00
N ALA A 40 -15.77 -12.84 0.66
CA ALA A 40 -15.25 -12.86 -0.70
C ALA A 40 -16.14 -13.62 -1.70
N ALA A 41 -17.02 -14.49 -1.20
CA ALA A 41 -18.00 -15.21 -2.02
C ALA A 41 -19.28 -14.40 -2.28
N LEU A 42 -19.39 -13.17 -1.74
CA LEU A 42 -20.56 -12.29 -1.81
C LEU A 42 -21.83 -12.94 -1.25
N THR A 43 -21.70 -13.86 -0.30
CA THR A 43 -22.87 -14.59 0.25
C THR A 43 -23.53 -13.86 1.41
N ARG A 44 -22.75 -13.05 2.14
CA ARG A 44 -23.19 -12.33 3.33
C ARG A 44 -22.57 -10.94 3.37
N ALA A 45 -23.40 -9.95 3.68
CA ALA A 45 -22.93 -8.63 4.09
C ALA A 45 -22.44 -8.70 5.54
N LEU A 46 -21.21 -8.24 5.79
CA LEU A 46 -20.58 -8.21 7.11
C LEU A 46 -20.89 -6.89 7.82
N ALA A 47 -20.75 -5.78 7.09
CA ALA A 47 -20.98 -4.44 7.64
C ALA A 47 -21.28 -3.45 6.52
N ALA A 48 -21.87 -2.31 6.89
CA ALA A 48 -22.02 -1.18 6.00
C ALA A 48 -21.74 0.13 6.75
N ALA A 49 -21.05 1.06 6.09
CA ALA A 49 -20.74 2.36 6.64
C ALA A 49 -21.02 3.47 5.63
N ALA A 50 -21.52 4.60 6.10
CA ALA A 50 -21.60 5.81 5.32
C ALA A 50 -20.26 6.53 5.36
N VAL A 51 -19.80 7.00 4.20
CA VAL A 51 -18.61 7.85 4.08
C VAL A 51 -18.95 9.23 4.67
N PRO A 52 -18.12 9.81 5.55
CA PRO A 52 -18.37 11.13 6.12
C PRO A 52 -18.52 12.19 5.02
N GLN A 53 -19.55 13.04 5.12
CA GLN A 53 -19.89 14.03 4.08
C GLN A 53 -18.74 15.00 3.76
N GLU A 54 -17.88 15.29 4.74
CA GLU A 54 -16.69 16.14 4.60
C GLU A 54 -15.65 15.60 3.59
N HIS A 55 -15.72 14.31 3.23
CA HIS A 55 -14.88 13.72 2.19
C HIS A 55 -15.49 13.80 0.78
N ALA A 56 -16.70 14.36 0.64
CA ALA A 56 -17.55 14.30 -0.55
C ALA A 56 -17.81 12.86 -1.02
N ASP A 57 -17.01 12.39 -1.98
CA ASP A 57 -16.91 11.00 -2.39
C ASP A 57 -15.48 10.46 -2.17
N VAL A 58 -15.39 9.24 -1.64
CA VAL A 58 -14.11 8.54 -1.49
C VAL A 58 -13.85 7.61 -2.67
N SER A 59 -12.59 7.35 -2.95
CA SER A 59 -12.16 6.40 -3.96
C SER A 59 -11.04 5.51 -3.43
N GLY A 60 -10.84 4.37 -4.10
CA GLY A 60 -9.69 3.50 -3.86
C GLY A 60 -9.61 2.94 -2.44
N PRO A 61 -10.66 2.29 -1.90
CA PRO A 61 -10.50 1.51 -0.69
C PRO A 61 -9.34 0.53 -0.87
N ILE A 62 -8.50 0.39 0.15
CA ILE A 62 -7.40 -0.57 0.19
C ILE A 62 -7.28 -1.12 1.60
N PHE A 63 -7.09 -2.44 1.74
CA PHE A 63 -6.80 -3.03 3.04
C PHE A 63 -5.33 -2.82 3.39
N ALA A 64 -5.08 -2.21 4.54
CA ALA A 64 -3.77 -2.06 5.15
C ALA A 64 -3.36 -3.29 5.97
N ASP A 65 -4.35 -4.02 6.45
CA ASP A 65 -4.27 -5.31 7.13
C ASP A 65 -5.65 -6.00 6.99
N ASP A 66 -5.83 -7.20 7.53
CA ASP A 66 -7.09 -7.95 7.47
C ASP A 66 -8.29 -7.18 8.07
N ASP A 67 -8.06 -6.34 9.08
CA ASP A 67 -9.11 -5.59 9.78
C ASP A 67 -9.03 -4.08 9.58
N LEU A 68 -8.02 -3.59 8.83
CA LEU A 68 -7.79 -2.17 8.62
C LEU A 68 -7.95 -1.79 7.15
N LEU A 69 -8.85 -0.86 6.88
CA LEU A 69 -9.16 -0.37 5.55
C LEU A 69 -8.85 1.13 5.46
N VAL A 70 -8.23 1.58 4.37
CA VAL A 70 -7.97 2.99 4.10
C VAL A 70 -8.75 3.44 2.87
N THR A 71 -9.36 4.63 2.95
CA THR A 71 -10.00 5.31 1.82
C THR A 71 -9.42 6.70 1.63
N ALA A 72 -9.33 7.17 0.38
CA ALA A 72 -8.95 8.55 0.06
C ALA A 72 -10.16 9.37 -0.40
N GLY A 73 -10.31 10.57 0.16
CA GLY A 73 -11.31 11.55 -0.29
C GLY A 73 -10.90 12.22 -1.59
N ASN A 74 -11.86 12.51 -2.47
CA ASN A 74 -11.58 13.22 -3.73
C ASN A 74 -11.13 14.68 -3.55
N HIS A 75 -11.42 15.28 -2.38
CA HIS A 75 -10.90 16.59 -1.99
C HIS A 75 -9.63 16.51 -1.14
N GLY A 76 -9.05 15.31 -0.98
CA GLY A 76 -7.98 15.06 -0.03
C GLY A 76 -8.51 14.44 1.27
N GLY A 77 -7.56 14.10 2.11
CA GLY A 77 -7.82 13.38 3.35
C GLY A 77 -7.83 11.87 3.15
N LEU A 78 -7.33 11.19 4.19
CA LEU A 78 -7.42 9.75 4.35
C LEU A 78 -8.28 9.42 5.56
N THR A 79 -9.05 8.35 5.44
CA THR A 79 -9.80 7.76 6.55
C THR A 79 -9.32 6.34 6.75
N LEU A 80 -8.93 6.01 7.97
CA LEU A 80 -8.69 4.65 8.41
C LEU A 80 -9.96 4.11 9.06
N TRP A 81 -10.37 2.94 8.61
CA TRP A 81 -11.55 2.22 9.07
C TRP A 81 -11.11 0.92 9.71
N ARG A 82 -11.76 0.55 10.81
CA ARG A 82 -11.65 -0.78 11.39
C ARG A 82 -12.86 -1.60 10.98
N LEU A 83 -12.60 -2.80 10.46
CA LEU A 83 -13.59 -3.82 10.16
C LEU A 83 -13.44 -4.95 11.19
N ASP A 84 -14.41 -5.07 12.09
CA ASP A 84 -14.45 -6.13 13.10
C ASP A 84 -15.86 -6.74 13.19
N GLU A 85 -16.11 -7.54 14.23
CA GLU A 85 -17.41 -8.16 14.47
C GLU A 85 -18.53 -7.14 14.77
N LEU A 86 -18.19 -5.94 15.23
CA LEU A 86 -19.14 -4.87 15.56
C LEU A 86 -19.52 -4.05 14.33
N GLY A 87 -18.65 -4.01 13.32
CA GLY A 87 -18.97 -3.45 12.02
C GLY A 87 -17.79 -2.76 11.34
N LEU A 88 -18.08 -1.69 10.60
CA LEU A 88 -17.09 -0.90 9.88
C LEU A 88 -17.13 0.55 10.40
N GLU A 89 -16.12 0.94 11.18
CA GLU A 89 -16.08 2.23 11.86
C GLU A 89 -14.82 3.04 11.53
N PRO A 90 -14.91 4.38 11.41
CA PRO A 90 -13.74 5.23 11.22
C PRO A 90 -12.96 5.37 12.53
N VAL A 91 -11.68 5.00 12.52
CA VAL A 91 -10.82 5.02 13.73
C VAL A 91 -9.73 6.08 13.70
N ALA A 92 -9.33 6.54 12.52
CA ALA A 92 -8.41 7.66 12.37
C ALA A 92 -8.67 8.44 11.08
N ARG A 93 -8.27 9.71 11.09
CA ARG A 93 -8.32 10.58 9.92
C ARG A 93 -7.03 11.37 9.82
N ARG A 94 -6.64 11.65 8.58
CA ARG A 94 -5.46 12.46 8.28
C ARG A 94 -5.77 13.38 7.13
N ASP A 95 -5.57 14.68 7.33
CA ASP A 95 -5.60 15.64 6.24
C ASP A 95 -4.40 15.43 5.33
N THR A 96 -4.67 15.30 4.04
CA THR A 96 -3.69 15.10 2.98
C THR A 96 -4.13 15.85 1.73
N VAL A 97 -3.20 16.14 0.83
CA VAL A 97 -3.55 16.49 -0.55
C VAL A 97 -4.34 15.34 -1.19
N ARG A 98 -5.06 15.59 -2.28
CA ARG A 98 -5.75 14.53 -3.02
C ARG A 98 -4.75 13.45 -3.47
N LEU A 99 -4.90 12.26 -2.90
CA LEU A 99 -4.16 11.07 -3.29
C LEU A 99 -4.99 10.23 -4.26
N SER A 100 -4.30 9.66 -5.23
CA SER A 100 -4.80 8.69 -6.21
C SER A 100 -3.93 7.45 -6.15
N GLU A 101 -4.42 6.33 -6.72
CA GLU A 101 -3.67 5.08 -6.79
C GLU A 101 -3.18 4.64 -5.40
N LEU A 102 -4.12 4.53 -4.44
CA LEU A 102 -3.79 4.00 -3.13
C LEU A 102 -3.28 2.57 -3.26
N PHE A 103 -2.26 2.26 -2.46
CA PHE A 103 -1.70 0.93 -2.32
C PHE A 103 -1.34 0.69 -0.86
N ALA A 104 -1.31 -0.57 -0.46
CA ALA A 104 -0.94 -0.98 0.88
C ALA A 104 0.09 -2.10 0.80
N VAL A 105 1.11 -2.01 1.65
CA VAL A 105 2.14 -3.04 1.82
C VAL A 105 2.20 -3.40 3.30
N PRO A 106 1.40 -4.38 3.76
CA PRO A 106 1.35 -4.79 5.16
C PRO A 106 2.72 -5.16 5.72
N GLU A 107 3.57 -5.83 4.95
CA GLU A 107 4.91 -6.28 5.35
C GLU A 107 5.88 -5.10 5.61
N TRP A 108 5.64 -3.96 4.95
CA TRP A 108 6.36 -2.71 5.21
C TRP A 108 5.66 -1.86 6.28
N GLY A 109 4.45 -2.25 6.71
CA GLY A 109 3.63 -1.50 7.64
C GLY A 109 3.20 -0.14 7.09
N VAL A 110 2.99 -0.02 5.77
CA VAL A 110 2.65 1.27 5.15
C VAL A 110 1.47 1.20 4.19
N VAL A 111 0.71 2.28 4.16
CA VAL A 111 -0.18 2.64 3.06
C VAL A 111 0.43 3.81 2.34
N GLY A 112 0.33 3.83 1.01
CA GLY A 112 0.80 4.94 0.22
C GLY A 112 -0.18 5.35 -0.86
N GLY A 113 0.08 6.53 -1.41
CA GLY A 113 -0.72 7.11 -2.47
C GLY A 113 0.06 8.15 -3.24
N LYS A 114 -0.31 8.33 -4.51
CA LYS A 114 0.30 9.32 -5.39
C LYS A 114 -0.56 10.57 -5.43
N ALA A 115 0.03 11.69 -5.05
CA ALA A 115 -0.63 12.99 -5.20
C ALA A 115 -0.61 13.40 -6.68
N GLY A 116 -1.76 13.74 -7.27
CA GLY A 116 -1.81 14.11 -8.69
C GLY A 116 -1.02 15.38 -9.03
N SER A 117 -0.77 16.24 -8.05
CA SER A 117 -0.02 17.49 -8.19
C SER A 117 1.50 17.32 -8.20
N GLU A 118 2.02 16.13 -7.87
CA GLU A 118 3.46 15.92 -7.73
C GLU A 118 3.89 14.51 -8.16
N ALA A 119 5.15 14.37 -8.56
CA ALA A 119 5.70 13.08 -8.97
C ALA A 119 6.14 12.21 -7.78
N ARG A 120 5.58 12.45 -6.59
CA ARG A 120 5.99 11.82 -5.33
C ARG A 120 4.88 10.94 -4.77
N ILE A 121 5.31 9.88 -4.12
CA ILE A 121 4.46 8.99 -3.34
C ILE A 121 4.55 9.38 -1.88
N HIS A 122 3.38 9.50 -1.25
CA HIS A 122 3.24 9.71 0.18
C HIS A 122 3.06 8.36 0.86
N PHE A 123 3.65 8.20 2.04
CA PHE A 123 3.57 6.98 2.85
C PHE A 123 3.05 7.34 4.24
N PHE A 124 2.19 6.48 4.76
CA PHE A 124 1.52 6.62 6.05
C PHE A 124 1.55 5.30 6.80
N ASP A 125 1.72 5.38 8.11
CA ASP A 125 1.65 4.26 9.03
C ASP A 125 0.20 4.04 9.48
N PRO A 126 -0.48 2.97 9.03
CA PRO A 126 -1.85 2.66 9.42
C PRO A 126 -1.97 2.22 10.89
N ALA A 127 -0.94 1.62 11.48
CA ALA A 127 -0.94 1.21 12.88
C ALA A 127 -0.85 2.41 13.82
N ASN A 128 -0.20 3.49 13.37
CA ASN A 128 -0.08 4.75 14.10
C ASN A 128 -1.00 5.86 13.55
N GLY A 129 -2.26 5.52 13.27
CA GLY A 129 -3.30 6.51 12.94
C GLY A 129 -3.00 7.35 11.70
N LEU A 130 -2.41 6.73 10.67
CA LEU A 130 -1.99 7.38 9.42
C LEU A 130 -0.97 8.50 9.63
N ALA A 131 -0.02 8.31 10.55
CA ALA A 131 1.13 9.20 10.70
C ALA A 131 1.99 9.17 9.41
N PRO A 132 2.42 10.32 8.86
CA PRO A 132 3.35 10.34 7.73
C PRO A 132 4.67 9.67 8.11
N VAL A 133 5.17 8.80 7.23
CA VAL A 133 6.45 8.09 7.43
C VAL A 133 7.32 8.18 6.19
N ALA A 134 8.61 7.91 6.36
CA ALA A 134 9.50 7.72 5.22
C ALA A 134 9.07 6.46 4.45
N GLY A 135 9.09 6.54 3.12
CA GLY A 135 8.87 5.37 2.30
C GLY A 135 10.03 4.37 2.43
N PRO A 136 9.77 3.07 2.17
CA PRO A 136 10.79 2.03 2.20
C PRO A 136 11.99 2.36 1.30
N ALA A 137 13.20 2.00 1.73
CA ALA A 137 14.43 2.27 0.99
C ALA A 137 14.42 1.67 -0.42
N ALA A 138 13.75 0.53 -0.61
CA ALA A 138 13.54 -0.08 -1.92
C ALA A 138 12.85 0.88 -2.91
N VAL A 139 11.94 1.72 -2.42
CA VAL A 139 11.09 2.60 -3.23
C VAL A 139 11.65 4.03 -3.29
N VAL A 140 12.18 4.54 -2.17
CA VAL A 140 12.71 5.92 -2.05
C VAL A 140 14.19 6.02 -2.43
N GLY A 141 14.97 4.96 -2.21
CA GLY A 141 16.41 4.91 -2.46
C GLY A 141 16.78 4.97 -3.94
N ASP A 142 15.85 4.70 -4.85
CA ASP A 142 16.07 4.71 -6.30
C ASP A 142 16.27 6.12 -6.89
N GLY A 143 16.14 7.19 -6.09
CA GLY A 143 16.38 8.59 -6.50
C GLY A 143 15.52 9.08 -7.67
N GLY A 144 14.59 8.23 -8.10
CA GLY A 144 13.87 8.28 -9.35
C GLY A 144 12.45 8.80 -9.20
N ARG A 145 11.73 8.90 -10.33
CA ARG A 145 10.31 9.28 -10.34
C ARG A 145 9.45 8.05 -10.54
N LEU A 146 8.70 7.69 -9.50
CA LEU A 146 7.77 6.57 -9.56
C LEU A 146 6.52 6.97 -10.34
N LYS A 147 6.12 6.09 -11.25
CA LYS A 147 4.90 6.23 -12.02
C LYS A 147 3.74 5.53 -11.33
N ALA A 148 3.94 4.30 -10.88
CA ALA A 148 2.93 3.47 -10.24
C ALA A 148 3.56 2.53 -9.22
N VAL A 149 2.80 2.22 -8.17
CA VAL A 149 3.08 1.14 -7.20
C VAL A 149 1.83 0.28 -7.12
N MET A 150 2.01 -1.03 -7.19
CA MET A 150 0.95 -2.02 -7.11
C MET A 150 1.40 -3.12 -6.18
N THR A 151 0.45 -3.63 -5.41
CA THR A 151 0.72 -4.65 -4.40
C THR A 151 -0.23 -5.80 -4.66
N ALA A 152 0.27 -7.03 -4.54
CA ALA A 152 -0.61 -8.18 -4.56
C ALA A 152 -1.49 -8.11 -3.31
N PRO A 153 -2.80 -8.42 -3.39
CA PRO A 153 -3.68 -8.35 -2.23
C PRO A 153 -3.12 -9.13 -1.04
N ASN A 154 -2.55 -10.31 -1.30
CA ASN A 154 -1.94 -11.19 -0.30
C ASN A 154 -0.57 -10.71 0.25
N GLY A 155 -0.18 -9.46 0.00
CA GLY A 155 1.06 -8.85 0.53
C GLY A 155 2.36 -9.37 -0.09
N ARG A 156 2.35 -10.52 -0.78
CA ARG A 156 3.58 -11.17 -1.23
C ARG A 156 4.44 -10.35 -2.17
N TYR A 157 3.84 -9.64 -3.12
CA TYR A 157 4.59 -8.93 -4.15
C TYR A 157 4.29 -7.44 -4.16
N VAL A 158 5.35 -6.64 -4.28
CA VAL A 158 5.23 -5.22 -4.64
C VAL A 158 5.89 -5.00 -5.99
N VAL A 159 5.13 -4.42 -6.90
CA VAL A 159 5.59 -4.00 -8.22
C VAL A 159 5.58 -2.49 -8.26
N TYR A 160 6.69 -1.90 -8.67
CA TYR A 160 6.71 -0.47 -8.94
C TYR A 160 7.45 -0.18 -10.24
N SER A 161 6.98 0.85 -10.93
CA SER A 161 7.53 1.28 -12.20
C SER A 161 7.80 2.76 -12.18
N GLY A 162 8.82 3.20 -12.90
CA GLY A 162 9.21 4.60 -12.89
C GLY A 162 10.50 4.84 -13.67
N ARG A 163 10.95 6.08 -13.59
CA ARG A 163 12.30 6.44 -13.98
C ARG A 163 13.21 6.13 -12.79
N LEU A 164 13.75 4.91 -12.75
CA LEU A 164 14.51 4.36 -11.63
C LEU A 164 16.02 4.39 -11.93
N ASP A 165 16.84 4.34 -10.88
CA ASP A 165 18.28 4.09 -11.03
C ASP A 165 18.49 2.74 -11.73
N ALA A 166 19.27 2.73 -12.82
CA ALA A 166 19.56 1.54 -13.59
C ALA A 166 20.70 0.68 -13.01
N GLY A 167 21.38 1.16 -11.96
CA GLY A 167 22.43 0.39 -11.27
C GLY A 167 23.75 0.26 -12.05
N GLU A 168 24.00 1.11 -13.04
CA GLU A 168 25.30 1.21 -13.72
C GLU A 168 26.38 1.82 -12.80
N PRO A 169 27.69 1.58 -13.04
CA PRO A 169 28.70 1.60 -11.98
C PRO A 169 28.78 2.93 -11.22
N ILE A 170 29.11 2.80 -9.93
CA ILE A 170 29.26 3.86 -8.92
C ILE A 170 30.03 5.04 -9.53
N GLY A 171 29.30 6.10 -9.92
CA GLY A 171 29.87 7.28 -10.58
C GLY A 171 28.98 7.92 -11.64
N ARG A 172 28.02 7.19 -12.22
CA ARG A 172 26.99 7.77 -13.09
C ARG A 172 25.61 7.24 -12.71
N ARG A 173 24.78 8.09 -12.09
CA ARG A 173 23.33 7.82 -11.99
C ARG A 173 22.73 7.90 -13.40
N SER A 174 22.57 6.75 -14.04
CA SER A 174 21.77 6.63 -15.25
C SER A 174 20.36 6.23 -14.84
N PHE A 175 19.36 6.97 -15.32
CA PHE A 175 17.97 6.70 -15.03
C PHE A 175 17.30 6.09 -16.26
N ALA A 176 16.66 4.94 -16.09
CA ALA A 176 15.90 4.27 -17.13
C ALA A 176 14.45 4.06 -16.71
N TRP A 177 13.55 3.92 -17.68
CA TRP A 177 12.19 3.47 -17.41
C TRP A 177 12.21 1.98 -17.12
N LEU A 178 12.05 1.64 -15.84
CA LEU A 178 12.16 0.27 -15.34
C LEU A 178 10.92 -0.09 -14.52
N THR A 179 10.65 -1.39 -14.49
CA THR A 179 9.70 -2.02 -13.58
C THR A 179 10.48 -2.95 -12.67
N ARG A 180 10.30 -2.83 -11.37
CA ARG A 180 10.88 -3.72 -10.37
C ARG A 180 9.78 -4.48 -9.64
N ILE A 181 10.09 -5.71 -9.27
CA ILE A 181 9.21 -6.61 -8.54
C ILE A 181 10.00 -7.10 -7.32
N HIS A 182 9.40 -6.98 -6.14
CA HIS A 182 9.95 -7.52 -4.90
C HIS A 182 9.05 -8.62 -4.38
N ASP A 183 9.63 -9.78 -4.06
CA ASP A 183 8.97 -10.85 -3.30
C ASP A 183 9.23 -10.61 -1.82
N LEU A 184 8.21 -10.12 -1.11
CA LEU A 184 8.26 -9.80 0.31
C LEU A 184 8.28 -11.04 1.20
N HIS A 185 7.93 -12.20 0.66
CA HIS A 185 8.05 -13.48 1.37
C HIS A 185 9.43 -14.12 1.14
N HIS A 186 10.26 -13.55 0.27
CA HIS A 186 11.65 -13.99 0.18
C HIS A 186 12.34 -13.67 1.51
N PRO A 187 13.09 -14.59 2.13
CA PRO A 187 13.68 -14.36 3.44
C PRO A 187 14.50 -13.07 3.52
N GLY A 188 15.19 -12.72 2.43
CA GLY A 188 16.03 -11.52 2.35
C GLY A 188 15.25 -10.19 2.29
N ALA A 189 13.94 -10.24 2.10
CA ALA A 189 13.09 -9.06 1.98
C ALA A 189 13.00 -8.28 3.30
N ILE A 190 13.22 -8.93 4.44
CA ILE A 190 13.29 -8.29 5.76
C ILE A 190 14.33 -7.17 5.84
N LEU A 191 15.35 -7.21 4.99
CA LEU A 191 16.38 -6.16 4.87
C LEU A 191 15.84 -4.87 4.26
N GLN A 192 14.64 -4.91 3.68
CA GLN A 192 13.99 -3.77 3.04
C GLN A 192 12.99 -3.07 3.98
N ASN A 193 12.70 -3.64 5.14
CA ASN A 193 11.79 -3.06 6.13
C ASN A 193 12.44 -1.83 6.81
N PRO A 194 11.67 -0.82 7.22
CA PRO A 194 12.17 0.23 8.10
C PRO A 194 12.84 -0.42 9.33
N LEU A 195 14.06 -0.02 9.68
CA LEU A 195 14.89 -0.63 10.74
C LEU A 195 14.38 -0.35 12.17
N GLY A 196 13.06 -0.35 12.38
CA GLY A 196 12.44 -0.40 13.71
C GLY A 196 12.31 -1.86 14.13
N ALA A 197 13.08 -2.27 15.14
CA ALA A 197 13.11 -3.58 15.81
C ALA A 197 12.29 -4.71 15.17
N LEU A 198 12.99 -5.64 14.51
CA LEU A 198 12.39 -6.87 13.98
C LEU A 198 11.60 -7.61 15.07
N ALA A 199 10.33 -7.91 14.81
CA ALA A 199 9.46 -8.64 15.72
C ALA A 199 9.90 -10.11 15.86
N ALA A 200 9.52 -10.78 16.96
CA ALA A 200 9.91 -12.17 17.21
C ALA A 200 9.61 -13.16 16.04
N PRO A 201 8.46 -13.08 15.33
CA PRO A 201 8.19 -13.94 14.18
C PRO A 201 9.13 -13.67 12.99
N GLN A 202 9.58 -12.43 12.83
CA GLN A 202 10.53 -12.03 11.79
C GLN A 202 11.94 -12.54 12.11
N LEU A 203 12.34 -12.50 13.38
CA LEU A 203 13.58 -13.13 13.86
C LEU A 203 13.54 -14.66 13.72
N ASP A 204 12.38 -15.28 13.94
CA ASP A 204 12.21 -16.72 13.79
C ASP A 204 12.28 -17.16 12.32
N ALA A 205 11.59 -16.44 11.43
CA ALA A 205 11.68 -16.63 9.98
C ALA A 205 13.12 -16.46 9.46
N LEU A 206 13.85 -15.49 9.99
CA LEU A 206 15.29 -15.31 9.74
C LEU A 206 16.09 -16.53 10.18
N SER A 207 15.85 -17.02 11.39
CA SER A 207 16.57 -18.17 11.93
C SER A 207 16.35 -19.42 11.06
N HIS A 208 15.13 -19.65 10.60
CA HIS A 208 14.79 -20.77 9.72
C HIS A 208 15.39 -20.61 8.31
N ALA A 209 15.42 -19.41 7.75
CA ALA A 209 16.02 -19.15 6.44
C ALA A 209 17.53 -19.41 6.40
N THR A 210 18.23 -19.19 7.52
CA THR A 210 19.66 -19.51 7.62
C THR A 210 19.96 -21.00 7.47
N ALA A 211 18.96 -21.90 7.56
CA ALA A 211 19.16 -23.33 7.32
C ALA A 211 19.12 -23.74 5.84
N ALA A 212 18.60 -22.87 4.95
CA ALA A 212 18.24 -23.27 3.58
C ALA A 212 19.33 -23.00 2.51
N SER A 213 20.19 -21.98 2.66
CA SER A 213 21.35 -21.80 1.77
C SER A 213 22.50 -21.00 2.40
N PHE A 214 23.73 -21.35 2.01
CA PHE A 214 24.97 -20.73 2.51
C PHE A 214 25.06 -19.23 2.15
N GLN A 215 24.69 -18.86 0.93
CA GLN A 215 24.75 -17.47 0.44
C GLN A 215 23.76 -16.55 1.15
N GLN A 216 22.56 -17.04 1.46
CA GLN A 216 21.59 -16.30 2.26
C GLN A 216 22.09 -16.14 3.70
N ARG A 217 22.73 -17.17 4.27
CA ARG A 217 23.33 -17.15 5.62
C ARG A 217 24.31 -15.99 5.83
N ASP A 218 25.20 -15.77 4.88
CA ASP A 218 26.25 -14.73 5.00
C ASP A 218 25.69 -13.33 4.81
N LEU A 219 24.74 -13.13 3.90
CA LEU A 219 24.00 -11.87 3.75
C LEU A 219 23.23 -11.51 5.03
N PHE A 220 22.62 -12.50 5.70
CA PHE A 220 21.92 -12.26 6.97
C PHE A 220 22.86 -11.96 8.13
N ARG A 221 23.98 -12.67 8.25
CA ARG A 221 25.00 -12.35 9.26
C ARG A 221 25.49 -10.92 9.10
N LEU A 222 25.74 -10.48 7.87
CA LEU A 222 26.13 -9.11 7.57
C LEU A 222 25.05 -8.10 7.99
N ALA A 223 23.78 -8.37 7.66
CA ALA A 223 22.67 -7.51 8.05
C ALA A 223 22.47 -7.41 9.57
N CYS A 224 22.53 -8.51 10.33
CA CYS A 224 22.48 -8.49 11.79
C CYS A 224 23.65 -7.69 12.37
N THR A 225 24.86 -7.84 11.81
CA THR A 225 26.04 -7.08 12.25
C THR A 225 25.89 -5.57 12.00
N LEU A 226 25.20 -5.19 10.92
CA LEU A 226 24.91 -3.78 10.59
C LEU A 226 23.75 -3.20 11.43
N GLY A 227 22.73 -4.01 11.73
CA GLY A 227 21.56 -3.60 12.53
C GLY A 227 21.77 -3.60 14.04
N CYS A 228 22.79 -4.31 14.56
CA CYS A 228 23.14 -4.35 15.98
C CYS A 228 24.17 -3.28 16.40
N ARG A 229 24.36 -2.20 15.63
CA ARG A 229 25.13 -1.04 16.13
C ARG A 229 24.29 -0.27 17.16
N PRO A 230 24.85 0.06 18.34
CA PRO A 230 24.15 0.80 19.39
C PRO A 230 23.74 2.20 18.96
#